data_AF-A0A1A6G3I2-F1
#
_entry.id   AF-A0A1A6G3I2-F1
#
_cell.length_a   1.000
_cell.length_b   1.000
_cell.length_c   1.000
_cell.angle_alpha   90.00
_cell.angle_beta   90.00
_cell.angle_gamma   90.00
#
_symmetry.space_group_name_H-M   'P 1'
#
loop_
_entity.id
_entity.type
_entity.pdbx_description
1 polymer ?
#
loop_
_entity_poly.entity_id
_entity_poly.type
_entity_poly.pdbx_seq_one_letter_code
_entity_poly.pdbx_strand_id
1 'polypeptide(L)'
;MAAANPWDPASAPSAAGLLLKHWVASGIVTEEMLDISKKMAPCFVNFSRLQQISDIQAEICQNNLEIELLQLEKDTADLTHPSYLVEKCDILQSMSNHLEAVLKEKRAIRQRLLRPICQENLPMEAVYHRLDHEAEMENYACLFKSKALAKMDILVNKTEELAENILKWREQQKEISMDIPKILTEESYLHKLNVMPPLPFVSKVHAQTDAK
;
A
#
# COMPACT_ATOMS: atom_id res chain seq x y z
N MET A 1 10.13 31.00 63.15
CA MET A 1 10.16 31.85 61.93
C MET A 1 11.21 31.27 60.99
N ALA A 2 10.84 30.95 59.75
CA ALA A 2 11.78 30.40 58.77
C ALA A 2 12.67 31.53 58.22
N ALA A 3 13.99 31.36 58.27
CA ALA A 3 14.92 32.31 57.69
C ALA A 3 14.69 32.37 56.17
N ALA A 4 14.58 33.58 55.61
CA ALA A 4 14.42 33.78 54.17
C ALA A 4 15.62 33.17 53.42
N ASN A 5 15.34 32.44 52.34
CA ASN A 5 16.37 31.78 51.53
C ASN A 5 17.31 32.84 50.92
N PRO A 6 18.61 32.84 51.28
CA PRO A 6 19.58 33.80 50.75
C PRO A 6 19.83 33.66 49.23
N TRP A 7 19.37 32.56 48.64
CA TRP A 7 19.53 32.21 47.21
C TRP A 7 18.28 32.45 46.38
N ASP A 8 17.22 33.01 46.97
CA ASP A 8 16.01 33.38 46.23
C ASP A 8 16.23 34.71 45.47
N PRO A 9 16.16 34.73 44.13
CA PRO A 9 16.33 35.96 43.35
C PRO A 9 15.24 37.00 43.61
N ALA A 10 14.11 36.63 44.23
CA ALA A 10 13.04 37.54 44.62
C ALA A 10 13.27 38.21 45.99
N SER A 11 14.30 37.81 46.74
CA SER A 11 14.60 38.36 48.07
C SER A 11 15.31 39.71 47.99
N ALA A 12 15.16 40.53 49.04
CA ALA A 12 15.87 41.78 49.29
C ALA A 12 17.39 41.63 49.02
N PRO A 13 18.13 42.72 48.71
CA PRO A 13 19.54 42.62 48.32
C PRO A 13 20.32 41.76 49.32
N SER A 14 20.81 40.62 48.82
CA SER A 14 21.59 39.65 49.59
C SER A 14 22.71 40.36 50.35
N ALA A 15 22.99 39.91 51.58
CA ALA A 15 24.08 40.45 52.39
C ALA A 15 25.42 40.48 51.61
N ALA A 16 25.65 39.51 50.74
CA ALA A 16 26.80 39.49 49.84
C ALA A 16 26.74 40.61 48.78
N GLY A 17 25.56 40.89 48.22
CA GLY A 17 25.34 41.97 47.26
C GLY A 17 25.58 43.36 47.88
N LEU A 18 25.19 43.56 49.14
CA LEU A 18 25.46 44.81 49.86
C LEU A 18 26.95 45.02 50.14
N LEU A 19 27.67 43.96 50.54
CA LEU A 19 29.13 44.02 50.75
C LEU A 19 29.89 44.29 49.46
N LEU A 20 29.54 43.59 48.38
CA LEU A 20 30.14 43.82 47.06
C LEU A 20 29.94 45.27 46.60
N LYS A 21 28.73 45.82 46.77
CA LYS A 21 28.44 47.22 46.45
C LYS A 21 29.28 48.20 47.26
N HIS A 22 29.49 47.93 48.55
CA HIS A 22 30.36 48.75 49.39
C HIS A 22 31.83 48.67 48.96
N TRP A 23 32.32 47.49 48.59
CA TRP A 23 33.70 47.32 48.11
C TRP A 23 33.96 47.99 46.77
N VAL A 24 32.96 47.99 45.88
CA VAL A 24 33.00 48.77 44.63
C VAL A 24 33.05 50.26 44.92
N ALA A 25 32.16 50.76 45.80
CA ALA A 25 32.15 52.18 46.19
C ALA A 25 33.44 52.60 46.92
N SER A 26 34.09 51.68 47.64
CA SER A 26 35.36 51.91 48.33
C SER A 26 36.58 51.81 47.41
N GLY A 27 36.39 51.47 46.13
CA GLY A 27 37.48 51.27 45.15
C GLY A 27 38.36 50.03 45.41
N ILE A 28 37.97 49.17 46.35
CA ILE A 28 38.69 47.93 46.70
C ILE A 28 38.51 46.89 45.58
N VAL A 29 37.36 46.91 44.91
CA VAL A 29 37.03 46.07 43.76
C VAL A 29 36.59 46.97 42.62
N THR A 30 37.17 46.83 41.43
CA THR A 30 36.74 47.58 40.25
C THR A 30 35.60 46.86 39.52
N GLU A 31 34.76 47.62 38.79
CA GLU A 31 33.70 47.06 37.93
C GLU A 31 34.26 46.03 36.94
N GLU A 32 35.45 46.29 36.39
CA GLU A 32 36.16 45.39 35.47
C GLU A 32 36.53 44.05 36.14
N MET A 33 36.92 44.04 37.42
CA MET A 33 37.22 42.80 38.15
C MET A 33 35.98 41.92 38.34
N LEU A 34 34.79 42.54 38.51
CA LEU A 34 33.52 41.82 38.57
C LEU A 34 33.08 41.33 37.20
N ASP A 35 33.32 42.10 36.13
CA ASP A 35 32.95 41.73 34.76
C ASP A 35 33.79 40.58 34.18
N ILE A 36 35.03 40.37 34.66
CA ILE A 36 35.84 39.18 34.32
C ILE A 36 35.11 37.88 34.71
N SER A 37 34.34 37.89 35.80
CA SER A 37 33.54 36.73 36.22
C SER A 37 32.32 36.46 35.33
N LYS A 38 31.84 37.46 34.58
CA LYS A 38 30.71 37.31 33.65
C LYS A 38 31.10 36.65 32.33
N LYS A 39 32.39 36.64 31.96
CA LYS A 39 32.86 35.89 30.80
C LYS A 39 32.66 34.40 31.08
N MET A 40 31.72 33.79 30.35
CA MET A 40 31.48 32.34 30.42
C MET A 40 32.81 31.60 30.27
N ALA A 41 33.13 30.76 31.25
CA ALA A 41 34.34 29.95 31.16
C ALA A 41 34.28 29.09 29.88
N PRO A 42 35.41 28.85 29.20
CA PRO A 42 35.45 28.10 27.93
C PRO A 42 34.72 26.76 27.96
N CYS A 43 34.63 26.10 29.13
CA CYS A 43 33.86 24.88 29.33
C CYS A 43 32.35 25.05 29.06
N PHE A 44 31.73 26.18 29.42
CA PHE A 44 30.30 26.43 29.20
C PHE A 44 29.97 26.64 27.71
N VAL A 45 30.87 27.29 26.96
CA VAL A 45 30.72 27.43 25.50
C VAL A 45 30.79 26.05 24.82
N ASN A 46 31.65 25.15 25.30
CA ASN A 46 31.72 23.79 24.78
C ASN A 46 30.45 22.98 25.09
N PHE A 47 29.85 23.12 26.27
CA PHE A 47 28.55 22.51 26.57
C PHE A 47 27.45 23.00 25.62
N SER A 48 27.37 24.32 25.39
CA SER A 48 26.38 24.88 24.44
C SER A 48 26.58 24.34 23.02
N ARG A 49 27.83 24.16 22.58
CA ARG A 49 28.14 23.58 21.26
C ARG A 49 27.78 22.11 21.18
N LEU A 50 28.08 21.33 22.22
CA LEU A 50 27.73 19.90 22.28
C LEU A 50 26.21 19.72 22.26
N GLN A 51 25.46 20.56 22.97
CA GLN A 51 24.00 20.55 22.92
C GLN A 51 23.50 20.81 21.50
N GLN A 52 24.00 21.87 20.83
CA GLN A 52 23.62 22.17 19.44
C GLN A 52 23.94 21.03 18.47
N ILE A 53 25.09 20.37 18.63
CA ILE A 53 25.45 19.21 17.80
C ILE A 53 24.47 18.06 18.04
N SER A 54 24.11 17.80 19.30
CA SER A 54 23.12 16.77 19.64
C SER A 54 21.75 17.08 19.05
N ASP A 55 21.33 18.35 19.10
CA ASP A 55 20.04 18.78 18.56
C ASP A 55 20.00 18.61 17.02
N ILE A 56 21.05 19.05 16.32
CA ILE A 56 21.20 18.86 14.87
C ILE A 56 21.24 17.37 14.51
N GLN A 57 21.94 16.54 15.30
CA GLN A 57 21.97 15.10 15.06
C GLN A 57 20.58 14.46 15.21
N ALA A 58 19.81 14.88 16.20
CA ALA A 58 18.43 14.41 16.36
C ALA A 58 17.56 14.82 15.15
N GLU A 59 17.71 16.05 14.65
CA GLU A 59 17.02 16.52 13.45
C GLU A 59 17.40 15.71 12.20
N ILE A 60 18.70 15.42 12.00
CA ILE A 60 19.17 14.56 10.89
C ILE A 60 18.56 13.17 10.99
N CYS A 61 18.56 12.56 12.18
CA CYS A 61 17.95 11.26 12.40
C CYS A 61 16.45 11.28 12.07
N GLN A 62 15.75 12.33 12.47
CA GLN A 62 14.32 12.47 12.19
C GLN A 62 14.03 12.63 10.69
N ASN A 63 14.80 13.46 9.99
CA ASN A 63 14.66 13.64 8.54
C ASN A 63 14.98 12.35 7.78
N ASN A 64 15.98 11.58 8.21
CA ASN A 64 16.29 10.28 7.60
C ASN A 64 15.12 9.30 7.72
N LEU A 65 14.46 9.26 8.88
CA LEU A 65 13.27 8.42 9.07
C LEU A 65 12.10 8.87 8.18
N GLU A 66 11.89 10.17 8.03
CA GLU A 66 10.85 10.71 7.13
C GLU A 66 11.14 10.34 5.67
N ILE A 67 12.41 10.41 5.23
CA ILE A 67 12.82 9.97 3.90
C ILE A 67 12.55 8.49 3.69
N GLU A 68 12.89 7.63 4.65
CA GLU A 68 12.62 6.19 4.56
C GLU A 68 11.11 5.91 4.46
N LEU A 69 10.28 6.62 5.23
CA LEU A 69 8.82 6.50 5.14
C LEU A 69 8.28 6.88 3.77
N LEU A 70 8.72 8.03 3.23
CA LEU A 70 8.30 8.48 1.91
C LEU A 70 8.76 7.53 0.81
N GLN A 71 9.96 6.95 0.95
CA GLN A 71 10.48 5.95 0.02
C GLN A 71 9.61 4.69 0.03
N LEU A 72 9.25 4.20 1.22
CA LEU A 72 8.37 3.04 1.39
C LEU A 72 6.96 3.29 0.82
N GLU A 73 6.40 4.49 1.04
CA GLU A 73 5.12 4.87 0.44
C GLU A 73 5.19 4.85 -1.09
N LYS A 74 6.24 5.44 -1.66
CA LYS A 74 6.48 5.46 -3.12
C LYS A 74 6.67 4.06 -3.70
N ASP A 75 7.38 3.17 -3.00
CA ASP A 75 7.62 1.80 -3.45
C ASP A 75 6.39 0.89 -3.29
N THR A 76 5.42 1.27 -2.44
CA THR A 76 4.14 0.54 -2.25
C THR A 76 2.95 1.22 -2.96
N ALA A 77 3.19 2.37 -3.60
CA ALA A 77 2.19 3.23 -4.23
C ALA A 77 1.30 2.51 -5.25
N ASP A 78 1.85 1.52 -5.96
CA ASP A 78 1.17 0.74 -6.98
C ASP A 78 0.13 -0.25 -6.41
N LEU A 79 0.24 -0.57 -5.12
CA LEU A 79 -0.68 -1.44 -4.37
C LEU A 79 -1.61 -0.64 -3.47
N THR A 80 -1.18 0.51 -2.95
CA THR A 80 -1.96 1.30 -1.97
C THR A 80 -2.80 2.38 -2.62
N HIS A 81 -2.36 2.99 -3.73
CA HIS A 81 -3.10 4.09 -4.34
C HIS A 81 -4.20 3.58 -5.29
N PRO A 82 -5.47 4.00 -5.06
CA PRO A 82 -6.59 3.60 -5.90
C PRO A 82 -6.41 3.92 -7.38
N SER A 83 -5.69 4.99 -7.74
CA SER A 83 -5.46 5.38 -9.14
C SER A 83 -4.71 4.33 -9.95
N TYR A 84 -3.64 3.74 -9.40
CA TYR A 84 -2.87 2.67 -10.06
C TYR A 84 -3.66 1.35 -10.16
N LEU A 85 -4.53 1.09 -9.18
CA LEU A 85 -5.38 -0.10 -9.19
C LEU A 85 -6.55 0.02 -10.17
N VAL A 86 -7.17 1.21 -10.26
CA VAL A 86 -8.30 1.47 -11.16
C VAL A 86 -7.92 1.20 -12.61
N GLU A 87 -6.75 1.66 -13.07
CA GLU A 87 -6.28 1.40 -14.44
C GLU A 87 -6.12 -0.12 -14.71
N LYS A 88 -5.52 -0.87 -13.78
CA LYS A 88 -5.40 -2.33 -13.91
C LYS A 88 -6.76 -3.02 -13.89
N CYS A 89 -7.68 -2.56 -13.05
CA CYS A 89 -9.06 -3.07 -12.99
C CYS A 89 -9.80 -2.80 -14.30
N ASP A 90 -9.66 -1.62 -14.90
CA ASP A 90 -10.30 -1.26 -16.16
C ASP A 90 -9.80 -2.14 -17.33
N ILE A 91 -8.49 -2.40 -17.38
CA ILE A 91 -7.90 -3.32 -18.36
C ILE A 91 -8.47 -4.73 -18.21
N LEU A 92 -8.48 -5.26 -16.98
CA LEU A 92 -9.01 -6.59 -16.70
C LEU A 92 -10.51 -6.69 -17.01
N GLN A 93 -11.27 -5.64 -16.68
CA GLN A 93 -12.69 -5.57 -16.97
C GLN A 93 -12.94 -5.56 -18.49
N SER A 94 -12.14 -4.80 -19.24
CA SER A 94 -12.20 -4.76 -20.71
C SER A 94 -11.92 -6.14 -21.32
N MET A 95 -10.87 -6.83 -20.86
CA MET A 95 -10.55 -8.19 -21.29
C MET A 95 -11.67 -9.18 -20.95
N SER A 96 -12.23 -9.10 -19.75
CA SER A 96 -13.36 -9.94 -19.32
C SER A 96 -14.57 -9.75 -20.23
N ASN A 97 -14.94 -8.51 -20.52
CA ASN A 97 -16.05 -8.17 -21.42
C ASN A 97 -15.80 -8.73 -22.84
N HIS A 98 -14.57 -8.60 -23.34
CA HIS A 98 -14.21 -9.15 -24.65
C HIS A 98 -14.32 -10.67 -24.69
N LEU A 99 -13.82 -11.37 -23.66
CA LEU A 99 -13.95 -12.81 -23.54
C LEU A 99 -15.42 -13.25 -23.50
N GLU A 100 -16.26 -12.52 -22.76
CA GLU A 100 -17.69 -12.79 -22.71
C GLU A 100 -18.35 -12.66 -24.10
N ALA A 101 -17.97 -11.63 -24.88
CA ALA A 101 -18.45 -11.43 -26.24
C ALA A 101 -18.04 -12.59 -27.17
N VAL A 102 -16.76 -13.00 -27.13
CA VAL A 102 -16.24 -14.14 -27.90
C VAL A 102 -17.00 -15.43 -27.55
N LEU A 103 -17.27 -15.66 -26.26
CA LEU A 103 -18.03 -16.83 -25.83
C LEU A 103 -19.49 -16.79 -26.29
N LYS A 104 -20.14 -15.63 -26.29
CA LYS A 104 -21.50 -15.45 -26.83
C LYS A 104 -21.54 -15.74 -28.33
N GLU A 105 -20.60 -15.22 -29.10
CA GLU A 105 -20.51 -15.47 -30.55
C GLU A 105 -20.25 -16.94 -30.85
N LYS A 106 -19.32 -17.57 -30.13
CA LYS A 106 -19.06 -19.02 -30.22
C LYS A 106 -20.33 -19.84 -29.98
N ARG A 107 -21.15 -19.46 -28.99
CA ARG A 107 -22.46 -20.11 -28.75
C ARG A 107 -23.42 -19.88 -29.92
N ALA A 108 -23.51 -18.67 -30.46
CA ALA A 108 -24.37 -18.35 -31.60
C ALA A 108 -24.00 -19.15 -32.86
N ILE A 109 -22.69 -19.26 -33.17
CA ILE A 109 -22.19 -20.07 -34.28
C ILE A 109 -22.56 -21.55 -34.07
N ARG A 110 -22.35 -22.08 -32.86
CA ARG A 110 -22.75 -23.46 -32.54
C ARG A 110 -24.24 -23.69 -32.78
N GLN A 111 -25.10 -22.76 -32.36
CA GLN A 111 -26.54 -22.87 -32.58
C GLN A 111 -26.90 -22.84 -34.08
N ARG A 112 -26.24 -21.99 -34.88
CA ARG A 112 -26.44 -21.95 -36.34
C ARG A 112 -26.00 -23.23 -37.03
N LEU A 113 -24.88 -23.82 -36.60
CA LEU A 113 -24.37 -25.07 -37.17
C LEU A 113 -25.19 -26.30 -36.76
N LEU A 114 -25.80 -26.27 -35.56
CA LEU A 114 -26.71 -27.32 -35.10
C LEU A 114 -28.10 -27.22 -35.75
N ARG A 115 -28.47 -26.06 -36.32
CA ARG A 115 -29.75 -25.89 -36.99
C ARG A 115 -29.77 -26.75 -38.27
N PRO A 116 -30.67 -27.74 -38.39
CA PRO A 116 -30.78 -28.53 -39.60
C PRO A 116 -31.19 -27.61 -40.76
N ILE A 117 -30.49 -27.71 -41.90
CA ILE A 117 -30.74 -26.97 -43.15
C ILE A 117 -32.13 -27.31 -43.73
N CYS A 118 -32.83 -28.29 -43.15
CA CYS A 118 -34.09 -28.87 -43.62
C CYS A 118 -35.33 -27.96 -43.48
N GLN A 119 -35.19 -26.69 -43.07
CA GLN A 119 -36.34 -25.80 -42.88
C GLN A 119 -36.60 -24.87 -44.08
N GLU A 120 -35.68 -24.75 -45.04
CA GLU A 120 -35.81 -23.85 -46.21
C GLU A 120 -35.83 -24.55 -47.58
N ASN A 121 -35.67 -25.88 -47.63
CA ASN A 121 -35.84 -26.59 -48.89
C ASN A 121 -37.31 -26.98 -49.05
N LEU A 122 -37.97 -26.39 -50.06
CA LEU A 122 -39.20 -26.96 -50.61
C LEU A 122 -38.99 -28.47 -50.85
N PRO A 123 -40.04 -29.30 -50.72
CA PRO A 123 -39.95 -30.71 -51.07
C PRO A 123 -39.56 -30.83 -52.54
N MET A 124 -38.28 -31.10 -52.80
CA MET A 124 -37.79 -31.42 -54.13
C MET A 124 -38.06 -32.90 -54.34
N GLU A 125 -39.04 -33.18 -55.19
CA GLU A 125 -39.44 -34.54 -55.56
C GLU A 125 -38.33 -35.19 -56.41
N ALA A 126 -37.55 -36.06 -55.77
CA ALA A 126 -36.44 -36.76 -56.41
C ALA A 126 -36.94 -38.03 -57.12
N VAL A 127 -37.27 -37.89 -58.41
CA VAL A 127 -37.78 -38.97 -59.27
C VAL A 127 -36.69 -39.93 -59.79
N TYR A 128 -35.42 -39.72 -59.44
CA TYR A 128 -34.31 -40.54 -59.95
C TYR A 128 -33.32 -40.96 -58.86
N HIS A 129 -33.76 -41.79 -57.91
CA HIS A 129 -32.86 -42.56 -57.06
C HIS A 129 -32.76 -44.00 -57.56
N ARG A 130 -31.80 -44.21 -58.45
CA ARG A 130 -31.13 -45.50 -58.61
C ARG A 130 -29.70 -45.16 -59.00
N LEU A 131 -28.75 -45.68 -58.22
CA LEU A 131 -27.33 -45.95 -58.51
C LEU A 131 -26.46 -45.56 -57.29
N ASP A 132 -26.42 -46.46 -56.30
CA ASP A 132 -25.29 -46.92 -55.45
C ASP A 132 -24.23 -45.95 -54.87
N HIS A 133 -24.29 -44.65 -55.13
CA HIS A 133 -23.35 -43.64 -54.63
C HIS A 133 -23.86 -42.84 -53.42
N GLU A 134 -25.14 -42.98 -53.06
CA GLU A 134 -25.72 -42.36 -51.86
C GLU A 134 -25.21 -42.98 -50.56
N ALA A 135 -25.09 -44.31 -50.52
CA ALA A 135 -24.66 -45.02 -49.32
C ALA A 135 -23.22 -44.68 -48.89
N GLU A 136 -22.33 -44.43 -49.86
CA GLU A 136 -20.94 -44.04 -49.57
C GLU A 136 -20.87 -42.60 -49.06
N MET A 137 -21.59 -41.67 -49.69
CA MET A 137 -21.59 -40.27 -49.30
C MET A 137 -22.23 -40.07 -47.91
N GLU A 138 -23.30 -40.81 -47.61
CA GLU A 138 -23.91 -40.84 -46.27
C GLU A 138 -22.96 -41.42 -45.22
N ASN A 139 -22.18 -42.45 -45.56
CA ASN A 139 -21.20 -43.04 -44.65
C ASN A 139 -20.05 -42.06 -44.34
N TYR A 140 -19.52 -41.36 -45.35
CA TYR A 140 -18.52 -40.30 -45.15
C TYR A 140 -19.06 -39.12 -44.33
N ALA A 141 -20.32 -38.72 -44.54
CA ALA A 141 -20.97 -37.66 -43.76
C ALA A 141 -21.18 -38.08 -42.29
N CYS A 142 -21.61 -39.32 -42.04
CA CYS A 142 -21.74 -39.88 -40.70
C CYS A 142 -20.38 -40.01 -39.99
N LEU A 143 -19.34 -40.44 -40.70
CA LEU A 143 -17.97 -40.52 -40.16
C LEU A 143 -17.38 -39.15 -39.84
N PHE A 144 -17.62 -38.15 -40.71
CA PHE A 144 -17.20 -36.78 -40.45
C PHE A 144 -17.90 -36.20 -39.22
N LYS A 145 -19.21 -36.45 -39.09
CA LYS A 145 -20.01 -36.00 -37.94
C LYS A 145 -19.56 -36.68 -36.64
N SER A 146 -19.32 -37.99 -36.64
CA SER A 146 -18.84 -38.70 -35.45
C SER A 146 -17.44 -38.22 -35.02
N LYS A 147 -16.54 -37.98 -35.97
CA LYS A 147 -15.21 -37.42 -35.69
C LYS A 147 -15.28 -35.98 -35.18
N ALA A 148 -16.20 -35.17 -35.68
CA ALA A 148 -16.44 -33.82 -35.18
C ALA A 148 -17.01 -33.82 -33.76
N LEU A 149 -17.96 -34.72 -33.47
CA LEU A 149 -18.53 -34.91 -32.13
C LEU A 149 -17.45 -35.34 -31.12
N ALA A 150 -16.62 -36.33 -31.45
CA ALA A 150 -15.54 -36.77 -30.58
C ALA A 150 -14.52 -35.66 -30.28
N LYS A 151 -14.16 -34.84 -31.28
CA LYS A 151 -13.31 -33.67 -31.07
C LYS A 151 -13.97 -32.63 -30.18
N MET A 152 -15.28 -32.45 -30.31
CA MET A 152 -16.04 -31.54 -29.47
C MET A 152 -16.07 -32.02 -28.02
N ASP A 153 -16.30 -33.30 -27.78
CA ASP A 153 -16.30 -33.88 -26.42
C ASP A 153 -14.93 -33.70 -25.74
N ILE A 154 -13.84 -33.92 -26.47
CA ILE A 154 -12.48 -33.66 -25.96
C ILE A 154 -12.31 -32.19 -25.58
N LEU A 155 -12.82 -31.26 -26.39
CA LEU A 155 -12.75 -29.83 -26.10
C LEU A 155 -13.62 -29.45 -24.90
N VAL A 156 -14.79 -30.06 -24.74
CA VAL A 156 -15.70 -29.85 -23.60
C VAL A 156 -15.00 -30.28 -22.31
N ASN A 157 -14.45 -31.50 -22.27
CA ASN A 157 -13.74 -32.02 -21.10
C ASN A 157 -12.55 -31.11 -20.71
N LYS A 158 -11.76 -30.66 -21.69
CA LYS A 158 -10.65 -29.72 -21.45
C LYS A 158 -11.13 -28.39 -20.87
N THR A 159 -12.30 -27.90 -21.29
CA THR A 159 -12.86 -26.66 -20.75
C THR A 159 -13.42 -26.82 -19.33
N GLU A 160 -13.96 -27.99 -19.00
CA GLU A 160 -14.43 -28.31 -17.65
C GLU A 160 -13.25 -28.41 -16.67
N GLU A 161 -12.20 -29.16 -17.05
CA GLU A 161 -10.96 -29.26 -16.27
C GLU A 161 -10.32 -27.88 -16.02
N LEU A 162 -10.30 -27.01 -17.04
CA LEU A 162 -9.82 -25.64 -16.89
C LEU A 162 -10.68 -24.83 -15.91
N ALA A 163 -12.00 -24.98 -15.95
CA ALA A 163 -12.91 -24.28 -15.04
C ALA A 163 -12.71 -24.71 -13.58
N GLU A 164 -12.54 -26.02 -13.33
CA GLU A 164 -12.22 -26.55 -12.00
C GLU A 164 -10.88 -26.02 -11.47
N ASN A 165 -9.85 -25.97 -12.32
CA ASN A 165 -8.56 -25.40 -11.96
C ASN A 165 -8.64 -23.92 -11.58
N ILE A 166 -9.45 -23.13 -12.30
CA ILE A 166 -9.69 -21.72 -11.96
C ILE A 166 -10.38 -21.57 -10.61
N LEU A 167 -11.38 -22.41 -10.31
CA LEU A 167 -12.06 -22.40 -9.01
C LEU A 167 -11.11 -22.76 -7.87
N LYS A 168 -10.29 -23.80 -8.06
CA LYS A 168 -9.26 -24.19 -7.09
C LYS A 168 -8.26 -23.06 -6.82
N TRP A 169 -7.78 -22.40 -7.88
CA TRP A 169 -6.91 -21.22 -7.76
C TRP A 169 -7.56 -20.08 -6.98
N ARG A 170 -8.86 -19.81 -7.20
CA ARG A 170 -9.58 -18.78 -6.42
C ARG A 170 -9.71 -19.14 -4.95
N GLU A 171 -9.94 -20.40 -4.61
CA GLU A 171 -10.01 -20.84 -3.21
C GLU A 171 -8.65 -20.66 -2.52
N GLN A 172 -7.55 -21.04 -3.19
CA GLN A 172 -6.19 -20.84 -2.68
C GLN A 172 -5.86 -19.35 -2.48
N GLN A 173 -6.24 -18.48 -3.43
CA GLN A 173 -6.07 -17.04 -3.28
C GLN A 173 -6.84 -16.49 -2.08
N LYS A 174 -8.04 -17.01 -1.82
CA LYS A 174 -8.85 -16.62 -0.67
C LYS A 174 -8.23 -17.07 0.66
N GLU A 175 -7.66 -18.27 0.72
CA GLU A 175 -6.95 -18.79 1.90
C GLU A 175 -5.73 -17.92 2.22
N ILE A 176 -4.88 -17.64 1.21
CA ILE A 176 -3.72 -16.75 1.36
C ILE A 176 -4.17 -15.35 1.80
N SER A 177 -5.23 -14.81 1.19
CA SER A 177 -5.80 -13.52 1.58
C SER A 177 -6.32 -13.50 3.02
N MET A 178 -6.79 -14.62 3.56
CA MET A 178 -7.25 -14.73 4.94
C MET A 178 -6.09 -14.85 5.94
N ASP A 179 -4.95 -15.40 5.51
CA ASP A 179 -3.79 -15.60 6.37
C ASP A 179 -2.88 -14.38 6.43
N ILE A 180 -2.86 -13.53 5.41
CA ILE A 180 -2.12 -12.25 5.41
C ILE A 180 -2.47 -11.37 6.63
N PRO A 181 -3.75 -11.11 6.96
CA PRO A 181 -4.11 -10.37 8.17
C PRO A 181 -3.63 -11.06 9.46
N LYS A 182 -3.68 -12.39 9.55
CA LYS A 182 -3.29 -13.12 10.77
C LYS A 182 -1.79 -13.00 11.03
N ILE A 183 -0.97 -13.13 9.98
CA ILE A 183 0.49 -12.97 10.05
C ILE A 183 0.83 -11.53 10.48
N LEU A 184 0.17 -10.53 9.89
CA LEU A 184 0.34 -9.12 10.27
C LEU A 184 -0.12 -8.82 11.71
N THR A 185 -1.12 -9.55 12.21
CA THR A 185 -1.59 -9.39 13.59
C THR A 185 -0.63 -10.09 14.58
N GLU A 186 -0.10 -11.28 14.24
CA GLU A 186 0.92 -11.99 15.02
C GLU A 186 2.24 -11.22 15.10
N GLU A 187 2.68 -10.60 14.00
CA GLU A 187 3.80 -9.67 14.00
C GLU A 187 3.52 -8.44 14.89
N SER A 188 2.28 -7.92 14.90
CA SER A 188 1.86 -6.85 15.80
C SER A 188 1.91 -7.27 17.29
N TYR A 189 1.61 -8.53 17.62
CA TYR A 189 1.74 -9.06 18.98
C TYR A 189 3.21 -9.28 19.38
N LEU A 190 4.07 -9.73 18.46
CA LEU A 190 5.51 -9.83 18.71
C LEU A 190 6.16 -8.45 18.86
N HIS A 191 5.69 -7.43 18.13
CA HIS A 191 6.10 -6.04 18.31
C HIS A 191 5.64 -5.44 19.64
N LYS A 192 4.56 -5.94 20.25
CA LYS A 192 4.14 -5.56 21.62
C LYS A 192 4.99 -6.22 22.71
N LEU A 193 5.61 -7.36 22.43
CA LEU A 193 6.50 -8.08 23.36
C LEU A 193 7.95 -7.59 23.28
N ASN A 194 8.33 -6.88 22.22
CA ASN A 194 9.59 -6.16 22.14
C ASN A 194 9.40 -4.70 22.54
N VAL A 195 10.07 -4.32 23.63
CA VAL A 195 10.10 -2.97 24.20
C VAL A 195 10.72 -2.00 23.19
N MET A 196 9.90 -1.29 22.42
CA MET A 196 10.29 -0.04 21.77
C MET A 196 9.37 1.07 22.33
N PRO A 197 9.92 2.19 22.83
CA PRO A 197 9.09 3.23 23.40
C PRO A 197 8.20 3.87 22.32
N PRO A 198 6.97 4.30 22.65
CA PRO A 198 6.07 4.88 21.67
C PRO A 198 6.62 6.23 21.21
N LEU A 199 6.84 6.37 19.90
CA LEU A 199 7.15 7.65 19.28
C LEU A 199 5.94 8.59 19.40
N PRO A 200 6.15 9.87 19.73
CA PRO A 200 5.06 10.82 19.93
C PRO A 200 4.50 11.27 18.57
N PHE A 201 3.40 10.66 18.15
CA PHE A 201 2.54 11.25 17.11
C PHE A 201 1.88 12.51 17.67
N VAL A 202 2.48 13.68 17.42
CA VAL A 202 1.78 14.96 17.53
C VAL A 202 1.21 15.29 16.16
N SER A 203 -0.04 14.92 15.96
CA SER A 203 -0.84 15.42 14.83
C SER A 203 -1.19 16.88 15.11
N LYS A 204 -0.46 17.82 14.49
CA LYS A 204 -0.88 19.22 14.40
C LYS A 204 -1.84 19.37 13.23
N VAL A 205 -3.14 19.27 13.51
CA VAL A 205 -4.18 19.78 12.60
C VAL A 205 -4.08 21.31 12.61
N HIS A 206 -3.60 21.90 11.51
CA HIS A 206 -3.73 23.33 11.27
C HIS A 206 -5.04 23.56 10.51
N ALA A 207 -6.09 23.96 11.24
CA ALA A 207 -7.27 24.55 10.65
C ALA A 207 -6.91 25.98 10.20
N GLN A 208 -6.73 26.18 8.90
CA GLN A 208 -6.62 27.51 8.33
C GLN A 208 -7.99 27.94 7.80
N THR A 209 -8.69 28.71 8.61
CA THR A 209 -9.74 29.64 8.19
C THR A 209 -9.10 30.73 7.35
N ASP A 210 -9.39 30.75 6.04
CA ASP A 210 -9.19 31.92 5.21
C ASP A 210 -10.55 32.57 4.93
N ALA A 211 -10.74 33.74 5.54
CA ALA A 211 -11.72 34.73 5.15
C ALA A 211 -10.99 35.79 4.32
N LYS A 212 -11.29 35.86 3.02
CA LYS A 212 -11.41 37.12 2.28
C LYS A 212 -12.21 36.93 1.00
#